data_AF-A0A9P7DHZ1-F1
#
_entry.id   AF-A0A9P7DHZ1-F1
#
_cell.length_a   1.000
_cell.length_b   1.000
_cell.length_c   1.000
_cell.angle_alpha   90.00
_cell.angle_beta   90.00
_cell.angle_gamma   90.00
#
_symmetry.space_group_name_H-M   'P 1'
#
loop_
_entity.id
_entity.type
_entity.pdbx_description
1 polymer ?
#
loop_
_entity_poly.entity_id
_entity_poly.type
_entity_poly.pdbx_seq_one_letter_code
_entity_poly.pdbx_strand_id
1 'polypeptide(L)'
;MANIIRSPKSCGKWDDNELIAYNITVTAVPSQQFFPQGTDVPLTAAGLDPALATADSYSADVSDSTHCFLQYLRSATTPSIDDRNIRVPKITDFARQLLITLGFEEHRYCVCRPLEIPLLICDDIRKFAETSLGLQDLGSTKMVPLLQMNKTQIDRSNVEAHMISAAIAAYQFNNNMRQEKGLHPLDAMTMPCITMAPLAALFSASHGLSDPVLW
;
A
#
# COMPACT_ATOMS: atom_id res chain seq x y z
N MET A 1 0.77 35.87 0.92
CA MET A 1 0.12 34.64 0.42
C MET A 1 0.80 34.28 -0.87
N ALA A 2 1.53 33.15 -0.93
CA ALA A 2 2.17 32.73 -2.16
C ALA A 2 1.09 32.28 -3.17
N ASN A 3 1.22 32.68 -4.43
CA ASN A 3 0.38 32.17 -5.51
C ASN A 3 0.80 30.72 -5.79
N ILE A 4 0.09 29.75 -5.22
CA ILE A 4 0.34 28.33 -5.49
C ILE A 4 -0.17 28.03 -6.91
N ILE A 5 0.76 27.81 -7.83
CA ILE A 5 0.44 27.51 -9.23
C ILE A 5 0.24 26.01 -9.39
N ARG A 6 -0.92 25.60 -9.93
CA ARG A 6 -1.17 24.21 -10.32
C ARG A 6 -0.29 23.85 -11.52
N SER A 7 0.58 22.87 -11.35
CA SER A 7 1.46 22.40 -12.42
C SER A 7 1.28 20.88 -12.62
N PRO A 8 1.32 20.39 -13.87
CA PRO A 8 1.14 18.97 -14.12
C PRO A 8 2.39 18.20 -13.66
N LYS A 9 2.24 17.42 -12.59
CA LYS A 9 3.29 16.59 -11.99
C LYS A 9 2.88 15.11 -11.96
N SER A 10 3.83 14.22 -12.21
CA SER A 10 3.66 12.78 -11.96
C SER A 10 3.54 12.52 -10.46
N CYS A 11 2.87 11.43 -10.05
CA CYS A 11 2.53 11.18 -8.65
C CYS A 11 3.73 11.23 -7.70
N GLY A 12 4.88 10.67 -8.10
CA GLY A 12 6.11 10.69 -7.29
C GLY A 12 6.77 12.06 -7.13
N LYS A 13 6.13 13.13 -7.60
CA LYS A 13 6.55 14.54 -7.46
C LYS A 13 5.51 15.38 -6.73
N TRP A 14 4.42 14.78 -6.27
CA TRP A 14 3.40 15.48 -5.48
C TRP A 14 3.88 15.64 -4.05
N ASP A 15 3.73 16.84 -3.53
CA ASP A 15 3.93 17.15 -2.11
C ASP A 15 2.71 17.87 -1.54
N ASP A 16 2.81 18.38 -0.32
CA ASP A 16 1.73 19.12 0.34
C ASP A 16 1.25 20.32 -0.47
N ASN A 17 2.10 20.93 -1.30
CA ASN A 17 1.68 22.04 -2.16
C ASN A 17 0.66 21.60 -3.19
N GLU A 18 0.76 20.38 -3.73
CA GLU A 18 -0.25 19.84 -4.64
C GLU A 18 -1.57 19.61 -3.91
N LEU A 19 -1.53 19.05 -2.69
CA LEU A 19 -2.74 18.85 -1.90
C LEU A 19 -3.45 20.18 -1.66
N ILE A 20 -2.72 21.22 -1.27
CA ILE A 20 -3.26 22.57 -1.09
C ILE A 20 -3.77 23.15 -2.43
N ALA A 21 -2.98 23.03 -3.51
CA ALA A 21 -3.32 23.59 -4.82
C ALA A 21 -4.64 23.00 -5.37
N TYR A 22 -4.86 21.70 -5.16
CA TYR A 22 -6.05 20.98 -5.59
C TYR A 22 -7.18 20.97 -4.55
N ASN A 23 -7.03 21.70 -3.43
CA ASN A 23 -8.01 21.78 -2.35
C ASN A 23 -8.36 20.39 -1.78
N ILE A 24 -7.36 19.54 -1.62
CA ILE A 24 -7.48 18.21 -1.05
C ILE A 24 -7.21 18.30 0.45
N THR A 25 -8.10 17.71 1.23
CA THR A 25 -7.97 17.64 2.70
C THR A 25 -7.76 16.19 3.11
N VAL A 26 -6.77 15.97 3.97
CA VAL A 26 -6.49 14.67 4.58
C VAL A 26 -6.98 14.73 6.01
N THR A 27 -7.79 13.75 6.40
CA THR A 27 -8.33 13.66 7.76
C THR A 27 -7.87 12.35 8.39
N ALA A 28 -7.21 12.46 9.54
CA ALA A 28 -6.86 11.30 10.33
C ALA A 28 -8.13 10.74 10.98
N VAL A 29 -8.41 9.47 10.69
CA VAL A 29 -9.56 8.75 11.24
C VAL A 29 -9.04 7.63 12.15
N PRO A 30 -9.57 7.46 13.38
CA PRO A 30 -9.21 6.34 14.24
C PRO A 30 -9.44 5.00 13.55
N SER A 31 -8.57 4.02 13.80
CA SER A 31 -8.65 2.70 13.17
C SER A 31 -10.00 2.01 13.41
N GLN A 32 -10.63 2.22 14.57
CA GLN A 32 -11.93 1.66 14.92
C GLN A 32 -13.09 2.25 14.09
N GLN A 33 -12.92 3.48 13.59
CA GLN A 33 -13.89 4.11 12.69
C GLN A 33 -13.61 3.73 11.23
N PHE A 34 -12.32 3.57 10.88
CA PHE A 34 -11.91 3.16 9.54
C PHE A 34 -12.24 1.68 9.24
N PHE A 35 -12.09 0.81 10.24
CA PHE A 35 -12.51 -0.59 10.21
C PHE A 35 -13.73 -0.74 11.14
N PRO A 36 -14.96 -0.63 10.61
CA PRO A 36 -16.15 -0.67 11.46
C PRO A 36 -16.19 -1.99 12.22
N GLN A 37 -16.36 -1.91 13.54
CA GLN A 37 -16.57 -3.10 14.37
C GLN A 37 -17.80 -3.85 13.87
N GLY A 38 -17.65 -5.15 13.59
CA GLY A 38 -18.74 -5.99 13.09
C GLY A 38 -18.90 -6.01 11.57
N THR A 39 -18.03 -5.34 10.80
CA THR A 39 -17.84 -5.74 9.40
C THR A 39 -17.17 -7.11 9.44
N ASP A 40 -17.82 -8.12 8.86
CA ASP A 40 -17.16 -9.38 8.48
C ASP A 40 -16.04 -9.03 7.51
N VAL A 41 -14.90 -8.57 8.03
CA VAL A 41 -13.68 -8.58 7.27
C VAL A 41 -13.44 -10.06 7.02
N PRO A 42 -13.42 -10.55 5.78
CA PRO A 42 -13.01 -11.92 5.48
C PRO A 42 -11.49 -12.09 5.69
N LEU A 43 -10.87 -11.26 6.53
CA LEU A 43 -9.70 -11.64 7.28
C LEU A 43 -10.17 -12.54 8.42
N THR A 44 -10.85 -13.63 8.09
CA THR A 44 -10.88 -14.72 9.04
C THR A 44 -9.43 -15.14 9.20
N ALA A 45 -8.82 -14.70 10.30
CA ALA A 45 -7.65 -15.36 10.87
C ALA A 45 -7.88 -16.90 10.98
N ALA A 46 -9.13 -17.36 10.86
CA ALA A 46 -9.50 -18.77 10.67
C ALA A 46 -8.84 -19.47 9.47
N GLY A 47 -8.26 -18.74 8.50
CA GLY A 47 -7.45 -19.32 7.41
C GLY A 47 -5.95 -19.03 7.52
N LEU A 48 -5.54 -18.16 8.45
CA LEU A 48 -4.12 -17.90 8.70
C LEU A 48 -3.58 -18.98 9.61
N ASP A 49 -2.45 -19.58 9.23
CA ASP A 49 -1.75 -20.53 10.07
C ASP A 49 -1.43 -19.84 11.41
N PRO A 50 -1.90 -20.38 12.56
CA PRO A 50 -1.60 -19.80 13.87
C PRO A 50 -0.10 -19.63 14.12
N ALA A 51 0.72 -20.47 13.48
CA ALA A 51 2.16 -20.38 13.52
C ALA A 51 2.69 -19.03 13.00
N LEU A 52 1.98 -18.31 12.12
CA LEU A 52 2.39 -16.97 11.68
C LEU A 52 2.53 -15.95 12.82
N ALA A 53 1.81 -16.15 13.92
CA ALA A 53 1.88 -15.26 15.09
C ALA A 53 2.97 -15.65 16.10
N THR A 54 3.42 -16.91 16.09
CA THR A 54 4.25 -17.47 17.18
C THR A 54 5.53 -18.15 16.70
N ALA A 55 5.65 -18.48 15.42
CA ALA A 55 6.77 -19.25 14.90
C ALA A 55 7.98 -18.36 14.63
N ASP A 56 9.12 -18.76 15.18
CA ASP A 56 10.40 -18.31 14.69
C ASP A 56 10.66 -18.92 13.31
N SER A 57 11.42 -18.20 12.46
CA SER A 57 11.66 -18.52 11.04
C SER A 57 12.32 -19.88 10.76
N TYR A 58 12.61 -20.66 11.80
CA TYR A 58 13.36 -21.92 11.77
C TYR A 58 12.62 -23.10 12.41
N SER A 59 11.36 -22.94 12.79
CA SER A 59 10.57 -24.07 13.28
C SER A 59 10.38 -25.10 12.16
N ALA A 60 10.73 -26.36 12.44
CA ALA A 60 10.67 -27.44 11.44
C ALA A 60 9.24 -27.92 11.12
N ASP A 61 8.25 -27.50 11.93
CA ASP A 61 6.88 -28.02 11.91
C ASP A 61 5.87 -27.04 11.29
N VAL A 62 6.31 -26.05 10.51
CA VAL A 62 5.40 -25.12 9.82
C VAL A 62 5.01 -25.60 8.43
N SER A 63 3.82 -25.22 7.98
CA SER A 63 3.39 -25.46 6.62
C SER A 63 4.27 -24.72 5.59
N ASP A 64 4.36 -25.25 4.36
CA ASP A 64 5.16 -24.64 3.28
C ASP A 64 4.73 -23.19 2.99
N SER A 65 3.43 -22.89 3.07
CA SER A 65 2.89 -21.54 2.89
C SER A 65 3.36 -20.58 3.98
N THR A 66 3.34 -21.02 5.24
CA THR A 66 3.84 -20.26 6.39
C THR A 66 5.34 -20.04 6.30
N HIS A 67 6.10 -21.07 5.97
CA HIS A 67 7.54 -20.94 5.76
C HIS A 67 7.87 -19.96 4.64
N CYS A 68 7.16 -20.03 3.51
CA CYS A 68 7.31 -19.09 2.39
C CYS A 68 7.00 -17.64 2.82
N PHE A 69 5.90 -17.41 3.53
CA PHE A 69 5.54 -16.10 4.06
C PHE A 69 6.63 -15.54 4.98
N LEU A 70 7.15 -16.34 5.92
CA LEU A 70 8.20 -15.93 6.85
C LEU A 70 9.51 -15.58 6.14
N GLN A 71 9.85 -16.28 5.04
CA GLN A 71 11.01 -15.91 4.21
C GLN A 71 10.84 -14.56 3.53
N TYR A 72 9.64 -14.24 3.01
CA TYR A 72 9.35 -12.93 2.44
C TYR A 72 9.38 -11.83 3.50
N LEU A 73 8.79 -12.06 4.68
CA LEU A 73 8.86 -11.15 5.82
C LEU A 73 10.32 -10.86 6.20
N ARG A 74 11.14 -11.90 6.34
CA ARG A 74 12.57 -11.77 6.63
C ARG A 74 13.32 -11.00 5.55
N SER A 75 12.99 -11.24 4.28
CA SER A 75 13.59 -10.53 3.15
C SER A 75 13.20 -9.05 3.11
N ALA A 76 12.01 -8.69 3.60
CA ALA A 76 11.59 -7.31 3.74
C ALA A 76 12.24 -6.60 4.93
N THR A 77 12.53 -7.32 6.03
CA THR A 77 13.17 -6.77 7.23
C THR A 77 14.69 -6.78 7.16
N THR A 78 15.29 -7.63 6.32
CA THR A 78 16.73 -7.73 6.11
C THR A 78 17.08 -7.15 4.74
N PRO A 79 17.38 -5.84 4.63
CA PRO A 79 17.64 -5.22 3.34
C PRO A 79 18.86 -5.88 2.67
N SER A 80 18.67 -6.37 1.45
CA SER A 80 19.75 -6.81 0.59
C SER A 80 20.48 -5.60 0.01
N ILE A 81 21.77 -5.76 -0.24
CA ILE A 81 22.60 -4.80 -0.96
C ILE A 81 22.38 -5.06 -2.46
N ASP A 82 21.98 -4.03 -3.21
CA ASP A 82 21.89 -4.09 -4.68
C ASP A 82 23.27 -3.89 -5.35
N ASP A 83 23.33 -4.02 -6.67
CA ASP A 83 24.57 -3.84 -7.46
C ASP A 83 25.19 -2.43 -7.33
N ARG A 84 24.43 -1.46 -6.80
CA ARG A 84 24.86 -0.08 -6.54
C ARG A 84 25.20 0.16 -5.08
N ASN A 85 25.30 -0.90 -4.28
CA ASN A 85 25.54 -0.87 -2.84
C ASN A 85 24.45 -0.15 -2.03
N ILE A 86 23.23 -0.09 -2.56
CA ILE A 86 22.06 0.50 -1.93
C ILE A 86 21.27 -0.61 -1.24
N ARG A 87 20.87 -0.36 0.02
CA ARG A 87 19.96 -1.25 0.76
C ARG A 87 18.55 -1.12 0.19
N VAL A 88 18.08 -2.13 -0.53
CA VAL A 88 16.72 -2.17 -1.09
C VAL A 88 15.91 -3.22 -0.33
N PRO A 89 14.98 -2.81 0.55
CA PRO A 89 14.14 -3.78 1.24
C PRO A 89 13.13 -4.37 0.25
N LYS A 90 12.92 -5.69 0.28
CA LYS A 90 11.98 -6.42 -0.59
C LYS A 90 10.53 -6.32 -0.10
N ILE A 91 10.12 -5.12 0.32
CA ILE A 91 8.81 -4.89 0.92
C ILE A 91 7.72 -5.17 -0.12
N THR A 92 7.92 -4.80 -1.40
CA THR A 92 6.93 -5.06 -2.45
C THR A 92 6.63 -6.55 -2.60
N ASP A 93 7.67 -7.38 -2.57
CA ASP A 93 7.52 -8.83 -2.67
C ASP A 93 6.79 -9.38 -1.43
N PHE A 94 7.16 -8.91 -0.23
CA PHE A 94 6.47 -9.27 1.00
C PHE A 94 5.00 -8.86 1.00
N ALA A 95 4.68 -7.64 0.60
CA ALA A 95 3.31 -7.15 0.58
C ALA A 95 2.45 -7.92 -0.44
N ARG A 96 3.03 -8.30 -1.58
CA ARG A 96 2.37 -9.21 -2.53
C ARG A 96 2.07 -10.55 -1.87
N GLN A 97 3.06 -11.15 -1.22
CA GLN A 97 2.87 -12.43 -0.53
C GLN A 97 1.84 -12.32 0.60
N LEU A 98 1.82 -11.21 1.33
CA LEU A 98 0.81 -10.93 2.34
C LEU A 98 -0.59 -10.92 1.72
N LEU A 99 -0.81 -10.18 0.64
CA LEU A 99 -2.12 -10.15 -0.03
C LEU A 99 -2.55 -11.54 -0.51
N ILE A 100 -1.64 -12.33 -1.07
CA ILE A 100 -1.91 -13.73 -1.47
C ILE A 100 -2.30 -14.57 -0.25
N THR A 101 -1.53 -14.48 0.83
CA THR A 101 -1.75 -15.26 2.07
C THR A 101 -3.07 -14.89 2.74
N LEU A 102 -3.53 -13.65 2.57
CA LEU A 102 -4.83 -13.16 3.03
C LEU A 102 -5.99 -13.52 2.07
N GLY A 103 -5.73 -14.25 0.98
CA GLY A 103 -6.75 -14.69 0.03
C GLY A 103 -7.17 -13.66 -1.02
N PHE A 104 -6.44 -12.55 -1.17
CA PHE A 104 -6.77 -11.51 -2.18
C PHE A 104 -6.44 -11.93 -3.62
N GLU A 105 -5.73 -13.04 -3.84
CA GLU A 105 -5.47 -13.59 -5.18
C GLU A 105 -6.37 -14.82 -5.48
N GLU A 106 -7.55 -14.90 -4.87
CA GLU A 106 -8.52 -15.97 -5.13
C GLU A 106 -9.64 -15.54 -6.09
N HIS A 107 -9.90 -16.38 -7.10
CA HIS A 107 -11.04 -16.46 -8.05
C HIS A 107 -11.44 -15.21 -8.85
N ARG A 108 -11.37 -14.01 -8.27
CA ARG A 108 -11.90 -12.77 -8.82
C ARG A 108 -10.89 -11.63 -8.83
N TYR A 109 -9.88 -11.66 -7.98
CA TYR A 109 -8.88 -10.60 -7.89
C TYR A 109 -7.49 -11.13 -8.26
N CYS A 110 -6.72 -10.28 -8.94
CA CYS A 110 -5.32 -10.52 -9.25
C CYS A 110 -4.47 -9.44 -8.59
N VAL A 111 -3.43 -9.84 -7.85
CA VAL A 111 -2.44 -8.90 -7.31
C VAL A 111 -1.47 -8.52 -8.42
N CYS A 112 -1.62 -7.31 -8.93
CA CYS A 112 -0.81 -6.78 -10.02
C CYS A 112 0.47 -6.13 -9.49
N ARG A 113 1.55 -6.38 -10.21
CA ARG A 113 2.86 -5.71 -10.07
C ARG A 113 2.78 -4.22 -10.44
N PRO A 114 3.86 -3.43 -10.25
CA PRO A 114 3.82 -2.00 -10.45
C PRO A 114 3.21 -1.64 -11.78
N LEU A 115 2.14 -0.86 -11.73
CA LEU A 115 1.48 -0.35 -12.91
C LEU A 115 1.69 1.15 -12.98
N GLU A 116 2.15 1.60 -14.14
CA GLU A 116 2.11 2.99 -14.55
C GLU A 116 0.70 3.31 -15.02
N ILE A 117 -0.05 4.04 -14.21
CA ILE A 117 -1.40 4.47 -14.53
C ILE A 117 -1.32 5.89 -15.10
N PRO A 118 -1.80 6.16 -16.31
CA PRO A 118 -1.86 7.52 -16.84
C PRO A 118 -2.66 8.44 -15.91
N LEU A 119 -2.13 9.63 -15.65
CA LEU A 119 -2.76 10.67 -14.84
C LEU A 119 -3.00 11.88 -15.75
N LEU A 120 -4.27 12.18 -16.02
CA LEU A 120 -4.67 13.42 -16.69
C LEU A 120 -4.75 14.53 -15.65
N ILE A 121 -3.83 15.49 -15.73
CA ILE A 121 -3.77 16.62 -14.80
C ILE A 121 -3.39 17.89 -15.53
N CYS A 122 -4.12 18.98 -15.30
CA CYS A 122 -3.94 20.26 -16.00
C CYS A 122 -3.85 20.09 -17.53
N ASP A 123 -4.72 19.24 -18.09
CA ASP A 123 -4.77 18.91 -19.53
C ASP A 123 -3.50 18.24 -20.10
N ASP A 124 -2.61 17.74 -19.23
CA ASP A 124 -1.45 16.95 -19.63
C ASP A 124 -1.66 15.46 -19.27
N ILE A 125 -1.71 14.61 -20.30
CA ILE A 125 -1.83 13.14 -20.18
C ILE A 125 -0.48 12.43 -20.03
N ARG A 126 0.65 13.15 -20.14
CA ARG A 126 2.00 12.56 -20.09
C ARG A 126 2.49 12.37 -18.65
N LYS A 127 1.60 12.47 -17.68
CA LYS A 127 1.89 12.23 -16.26
C LYS A 127 1.39 10.86 -15.89
N PHE A 128 2.05 10.25 -14.93
CA PHE A 128 1.78 8.87 -14.53
C PHE A 128 1.80 8.74 -13.01
N ALA A 129 0.98 7.82 -12.53
CA ALA A 129 1.06 7.26 -11.20
C ALA A 129 1.81 5.95 -11.25
N GLU A 130 2.89 5.85 -10.47
CA GLU A 130 3.54 4.57 -10.20
C GLU A 130 2.97 4.00 -8.92
N THR A 131 2.22 2.91 -9.02
CA THR A 131 1.78 2.13 -7.85
C THR A 131 2.78 1.02 -7.57
N SER A 132 2.99 0.65 -6.30
CA SER A 132 3.87 -0.49 -5.98
C SER A 132 3.14 -1.83 -6.15
N LEU A 133 1.87 -1.90 -5.74
CA LEU A 133 0.95 -3.01 -6.01
C LEU A 133 -0.47 -2.49 -6.22
N GLY A 134 -1.24 -3.22 -7.01
CA GLY A 134 -2.68 -3.00 -7.19
C GLY A 134 -3.47 -4.30 -7.14
N LEU A 135 -4.78 -4.21 -6.92
CA LEU A 135 -5.71 -5.29 -7.19
C LEU A 135 -6.49 -4.98 -8.47
N GLN A 136 -6.59 -5.99 -9.31
CA GLN A 136 -7.47 -5.96 -10.47
C GLN A 136 -8.59 -6.98 -10.27
N ASP A 137 -9.85 -6.52 -10.32
CA ASP A 137 -11.00 -7.42 -10.39
C ASP A 137 -11.11 -7.99 -11.81
N LEU A 138 -10.80 -9.27 -11.99
CA LEU A 138 -10.85 -9.97 -13.27
C LEU A 138 -12.27 -10.05 -13.84
N GLY A 139 -13.29 -9.98 -12.98
CA GLY A 139 -14.70 -9.93 -13.38
C GLY A 139 -15.19 -8.54 -13.75
N SER A 140 -14.37 -7.49 -13.57
CA SER A 140 -14.76 -6.11 -13.90
C SER A 140 -13.61 -5.32 -14.54
N THR A 141 -13.78 -4.00 -14.70
CA THR A 141 -12.69 -3.09 -15.11
C THR A 141 -12.07 -2.37 -13.92
N LYS A 142 -12.43 -2.77 -12.70
CA LYS A 142 -12.00 -2.05 -11.51
C LYS A 142 -10.57 -2.42 -11.16
N MET A 143 -9.74 -1.39 -11.15
CA MET A 143 -8.41 -1.41 -10.56
C MET A 143 -8.40 -0.62 -9.26
N VAL A 144 -7.82 -1.19 -8.23
CA VAL A 144 -7.64 -0.53 -6.93
C VAL A 144 -6.14 -0.45 -6.65
N PRO A 145 -5.56 0.74 -6.58
CA PRO A 145 -4.18 0.90 -6.14
C PRO A 145 -4.15 0.54 -4.64
N LEU A 146 -3.44 -0.52 -4.28
CA LEU A 146 -3.44 -1.00 -2.89
C LEU A 146 -2.24 -0.49 -2.10
N LEU A 147 -1.11 -0.29 -2.74
CA LEU A 147 0.13 -0.08 -2.02
C LEU A 147 1.00 0.95 -2.71
N GLN A 148 1.31 2.01 -1.97
CA GLN A 148 2.35 2.96 -2.33
C GLN A 148 3.50 2.83 -1.33
N MET A 149 4.67 2.40 -1.83
CA MET A 149 5.89 2.37 -1.03
C MET A 149 6.68 3.64 -1.22
N ASN A 150 7.21 4.14 -0.12
CA ASN A 150 8.22 5.17 -0.21
C ASN A 150 9.54 4.54 -0.63
N LYS A 151 9.92 4.70 -1.90
CA LYS A 151 11.18 4.21 -2.47
C LYS A 151 12.40 4.88 -1.82
N THR A 152 12.23 6.00 -1.12
CA THR A 152 13.30 6.70 -0.41
C THR A 152 12.93 6.86 1.06
N GLN A 153 13.82 6.39 1.95
CA GLN A 153 13.65 6.46 3.41
C GLN A 153 13.60 7.90 3.96
N ILE A 154 13.79 8.91 3.09
CA ILE A 154 14.18 10.28 3.45
C ILE A 154 12.99 11.21 3.57
N ASP A 155 11.81 10.91 3.00
CA ASP A 155 10.72 11.88 3.01
C ASP A 155 9.33 11.27 3.26
N ARG A 156 8.97 11.13 4.54
CA ARG A 156 7.65 10.65 4.96
C ARG A 156 6.53 11.64 4.62
N SER A 157 6.80 12.94 4.46
CA SER A 157 5.74 13.93 4.25
C SER A 157 4.98 13.74 2.94
N ASN A 158 5.61 13.15 1.93
CA ASN A 158 5.00 13.07 0.59
C ASN A 158 4.24 11.77 0.32
N VAL A 159 4.18 10.84 1.29
CA VAL A 159 3.53 9.54 1.06
C VAL A 159 2.03 9.70 0.83
N GLU A 160 1.38 10.58 1.59
CA GLU A 160 -0.05 10.86 1.43
C GLU A 160 -0.35 11.52 0.09
N ALA A 161 0.44 12.52 -0.30
CA ALA A 161 0.31 13.20 -1.59
C ALA A 161 0.51 12.23 -2.79
N HIS A 162 1.50 11.35 -2.70
CA HIS A 162 1.74 10.30 -3.69
C HIS A 162 0.57 9.31 -3.76
N MET A 163 0.03 8.91 -2.62
CA MET A 163 -1.09 7.96 -2.54
C MET A 163 -2.37 8.54 -3.12
N ILE A 164 -2.69 9.78 -2.75
CA ILE A 164 -3.89 10.49 -3.23
C ILE A 164 -3.82 10.68 -4.75
N SER A 165 -2.66 11.09 -5.27
CA SER A 165 -2.50 11.24 -6.71
C SER A 165 -2.59 9.90 -7.46
N ALA A 166 -2.09 8.81 -6.89
CA ALA A 166 -2.28 7.47 -7.45
C ALA A 166 -3.76 7.03 -7.42
N ALA A 167 -4.51 7.35 -6.37
CA ALA A 167 -5.94 7.11 -6.30
C ALA A 167 -6.71 7.92 -7.37
N ILE A 168 -6.34 9.19 -7.59
CA ILE A 168 -6.93 10.01 -8.66
C ILE A 168 -6.65 9.39 -10.04
N ALA A 169 -5.41 8.97 -10.31
CA ALA A 169 -5.06 8.32 -11.56
C ALA A 169 -5.86 7.02 -11.78
N ALA A 170 -5.95 6.17 -10.76
CA ALA A 170 -6.76 4.96 -10.81
C ALA A 170 -8.24 5.26 -11.04
N TYR A 171 -8.77 6.35 -10.48
CA TYR A 171 -10.17 6.74 -10.65
C TYR A 171 -10.45 7.14 -12.10
N GLN A 172 -9.58 7.97 -12.67
CA GLN A 172 -9.64 8.36 -14.07
C GLN A 172 -9.53 7.13 -14.97
N PHE A 173 -8.55 6.26 -14.73
CA PHE A 173 -8.36 5.02 -15.48
C PHE A 173 -9.60 4.13 -15.43
N ASN A 174 -10.17 3.89 -14.25
CA ASN A 174 -11.37 3.08 -14.08
C ASN A 174 -12.57 3.68 -14.83
N ASN A 175 -12.76 4.99 -14.76
CA ASN A 175 -13.85 5.66 -15.48
C ASN A 175 -13.67 5.61 -17.00
N ASN A 176 -12.44 5.75 -17.50
CA ASN A 176 -12.15 5.59 -18.93
C ASN A 176 -12.45 4.15 -19.38
N MET A 177 -11.97 3.14 -18.65
CA MET A 177 -12.25 1.73 -18.94
C MET A 177 -13.76 1.40 -18.88
N ARG A 178 -14.52 2.10 -18.03
CA ARG A 178 -15.99 1.98 -17.99
C ARG A 178 -16.63 2.55 -19.24
N GLN A 179 -16.22 3.75 -19.66
CA GLN A 179 -16.73 4.40 -20.87
C GLN A 179 -16.44 3.58 -22.13
N GLU A 180 -15.24 3.00 -22.24
CA GLU A 180 -14.87 2.10 -23.34
C GLU A 180 -15.79 0.87 -23.43
N LYS A 181 -16.35 0.44 -22.29
CA LYS A 181 -17.34 -0.64 -22.21
C LYS A 181 -18.80 -0.16 -22.30
N GLY A 182 -19.03 1.10 -22.63
CA GLY A 182 -20.38 1.70 -22.70
C GLY A 182 -21.07 1.86 -21.34
N LEU A 183 -20.32 1.81 -20.24
CA LEU A 183 -20.83 2.03 -18.89
C LEU A 183 -20.69 3.51 -18.51
N HIS A 184 -21.65 4.02 -17.73
CA HIS A 184 -21.55 5.38 -17.19
C HIS A 184 -20.35 5.53 -16.24
N PRO A 185 -19.59 6.64 -16.30
CA PRO A 185 -18.62 7.01 -15.29
C PRO A 185 -19.24 7.02 -13.90
N LEU A 186 -18.44 6.70 -12.89
CA LEU A 186 -18.80 6.93 -11.50
C LEU A 186 -18.53 8.40 -11.17
N ASP A 187 -19.39 9.02 -10.38
CA ASP A 187 -19.15 10.38 -9.84
C ASP A 187 -18.23 10.35 -8.60
N ALA A 188 -18.18 9.21 -7.91
CA ALA A 188 -17.36 8.99 -6.73
C ALA A 188 -16.91 7.53 -6.65
N MET A 189 -15.73 7.30 -6.04
CA MET A 189 -15.18 5.97 -5.81
C MET A 189 -14.38 5.93 -4.52
N THR A 190 -14.64 4.93 -3.68
CA THR A 190 -13.82 4.63 -2.51
C THR A 190 -12.66 3.73 -2.92
N MET A 191 -11.43 4.12 -2.58
CA MET A 191 -10.22 3.35 -2.85
C MET A 191 -9.49 3.06 -1.55
N PRO A 192 -9.46 1.79 -1.08
CA PRO A 192 -8.61 1.42 0.04
C PRO A 192 -7.15 1.47 -0.40
N CYS A 193 -6.32 2.13 0.40
CA CYS A 193 -4.89 2.21 0.16
C CYS A 193 -4.14 1.86 1.45
N ILE A 194 -3.00 1.19 1.30
CA ILE A 194 -2.10 0.82 2.39
C ILE A 194 -0.76 1.50 2.12
N THR A 195 -0.19 2.14 3.14
CA THR A 195 1.19 2.59 3.12
C THR A 195 2.03 1.59 3.92
N MET A 196 3.15 1.16 3.35
CA MET A 196 4.15 0.40 4.10
C MET A 196 5.44 1.21 4.12
N ALA A 197 5.86 1.61 5.31
CA ALA A 197 7.19 2.13 5.53
C ALA A 197 8.13 0.95 5.82
N PRO A 198 9.39 0.98 5.34
CA PRO A 198 10.40 0.08 5.88
C PRO A 198 10.38 0.19 7.40
N LEU A 199 10.33 -0.95 8.09
CA LEU A 199 10.63 -1.01 9.52
C LEU A 199 12.06 -0.48 9.68
N ALA A 200 12.21 0.84 9.88
CA ALA A 200 13.40 1.37 10.48
C ALA A 200 13.47 0.71 11.86
N ALA A 201 14.56 -0.01 12.10
CA ALA A 201 14.83 -0.77 13.32
C ALA A 201 14.25 -0.08 14.57
N LEU A 202 13.13 -0.62 15.07
CA LEU A 202 12.56 -0.29 16.37
C LEU A 202 12.32 -1.63 17.10
N PHE A 203 13.36 -2.47 17.12
CA PHE A 203 13.66 -3.24 18.32
C PHE A 203 14.29 -2.26 19.32
N SER A 204 13.49 -1.43 19.98
CA SER A 204 13.81 -1.18 21.39
C SER A 204 13.37 -2.45 22.11
N ALA A 205 14.34 -3.23 22.56
CA ALA A 205 14.08 -4.38 23.40
C ALA A 205 13.23 -3.94 24.61
N SER A 206 11.92 -4.20 24.58
CA SER A 206 11.19 -4.41 25.82
C SER A 206 11.41 -5.85 26.22
N HIS A 207 12.62 -6.12 26.71
CA HIS A 207 12.79 -7.19 27.67
C HIS A 207 11.87 -6.86 28.85
N GLY A 208 10.86 -7.69 29.05
CA GLY A 208 10.18 -7.76 30.34
C GLY A 208 11.16 -8.22 31.42
N LEU A 209 10.71 -8.01 32.67
CA LEU A 209 11.38 -8.22 33.96
C LEU A 209 12.20 -6.97 34.38
N SER A 210 11.83 -6.20 35.39
CA SER A 210 10.95 -6.45 36.54
C SER A 210 10.68 -5.12 37.25
N ASP A 211 9.44 -4.86 37.66
CA ASP A 211 9.15 -4.03 38.84
C ASP A 211 9.95 -4.57 40.05
N PRO A 212 10.37 -3.76 41.06
CA PRO A 212 9.43 -2.87 41.75
C PRO A 212 10.04 -1.59 42.40
N VAL A 213 9.13 -0.83 43.06
CA VAL A 213 9.33 -0.01 44.28
C VAL A 213 9.48 1.51 44.11
N LEU A 214 8.37 2.17 44.45
CA LEU A 214 8.15 3.27 45.40
C LEU A 214 9.03 4.55 45.38
N TRP A 215 8.27 5.65 45.46
CA TRP A 215 8.57 7.08 45.65
C TRP A 215 8.91 7.87 44.39
#